data_AF-A0A6I6H6C5-F1
#
_entry.id   AF-A0A6I6H6C5-F1
#
_cell.length_a   1.000
_cell.length_b   1.000
_cell.length_c   1.000
_cell.angle_alpha   90.00
_cell.angle_beta   90.00
_cell.angle_gamma   90.00
#
_symmetry.space_group_name_H-M   'P 1'
#
loop_
_entity.id
_entity.type
_entity.pdbx_description
1 polymer ?
#
loop_
_entity_poly.entity_id
_entity_poly.type
_entity_poly.pdbx_seq_one_letter_code
_entity_poly.pdbx_strand_id
1 'polypeptide(L)'
;MKSGKLPGLFVALAVVYFMTSLGHFTHNAEFICEYPNLPASFTSARIYAAWVAITSVGLLGFLLIRKKWIATGLVLVAAYAVLGFDGLGHYALAPFEWHTRMANATILLEVVAAAFLLAATVYQLAVQLRRPTGI
;
A
#
# COMPACT_ATOMS: atom_id res chain seq x y z
N MET A 1 18.55 -11.61 3.34
CA MET A 1 18.77 -11.30 1.90
C MET A 1 20.24 -11.52 1.46
N LYS A 2 20.71 -12.77 1.26
CA LYS A 2 22.14 -13.05 1.00
C LYS A 2 22.67 -12.59 -0.39
N SER A 3 21.81 -12.08 -1.29
CA SER A 3 22.21 -11.73 -2.67
C SER A 3 21.50 -10.51 -3.29
N GLY A 4 20.77 -9.71 -2.49
CA GLY A 4 19.89 -8.66 -3.02
C GLY A 4 18.63 -9.20 -3.74
N LYS A 5 18.39 -10.52 -3.71
CA LYS A 5 17.11 -11.12 -4.09
C LYS A 5 16.13 -11.00 -2.94
N LEU A 6 14.97 -10.40 -3.21
CA LEU A 6 13.86 -10.33 -2.27
C LEU A 6 13.30 -11.74 -2.00
N PRO A 7 12.90 -12.07 -0.76
CA PRO A 7 12.19 -13.31 -0.48
C PRO A 7 10.91 -13.41 -1.31
N GLY A 8 10.58 -14.61 -1.80
CA GLY A 8 9.39 -14.82 -2.62
C GLY A 8 8.09 -14.37 -1.92
N LEU A 9 7.96 -14.66 -0.62
CA LEU A 9 6.82 -14.22 0.19
C LEU A 9 6.70 -12.69 0.24
N PHE A 10 7.82 -11.96 0.38
CA PHE A 10 7.79 -10.49 0.40
C PHE A 10 7.26 -9.92 -0.93
N VAL A 11 7.72 -10.48 -2.05
CA VAL A 11 7.24 -10.09 -3.38
C VAL A 11 5.76 -10.42 -3.55
N ALA A 12 5.34 -11.61 -3.12
CA ALA A 12 3.94 -12.02 -3.18
C ALA A 12 3.04 -11.08 -2.37
N LEU A 13 3.42 -10.73 -1.14
CA LEU A 13 2.67 -9.78 -0.31
C LEU A 13 2.59 -8.39 -0.96
N ALA A 14 3.66 -7.93 -1.61
CA ALA A 14 3.63 -6.66 -2.32
C ALA A 14 2.72 -6.68 -3.55
N VAL A 15 2.67 -7.80 -4.28
CA VAL A 15 1.72 -7.98 -5.40
C VAL A 15 0.28 -8.02 -4.87
N VAL A 16 0.02 -8.74 -3.78
CA VAL A 16 -1.31 -8.79 -3.16
C VAL A 16 -1.75 -7.39 -2.70
N TYR A 17 -0.87 -6.63 -2.04
CA TYR A 17 -1.15 -5.26 -1.66
C TYR A 17 -1.40 -4.36 -2.88
N PHE A 18 -0.58 -4.44 -3.92
CA PHE A 18 -0.80 -3.71 -5.16
C PHE A 18 -2.18 -4.01 -5.78
N MET A 19 -2.58 -5.28 -5.86
CA MET A 19 -3.85 -5.69 -6.46
C MET A 19 -5.06 -5.27 -5.62
N THR A 20 -4.97 -5.39 -4.30
CA THR A 20 -6.05 -4.95 -3.39
C THR A 20 -6.18 -3.43 -3.36
N SER A 21 -5.06 -2.70 -3.37
CA SER A 21 -5.05 -1.24 -3.51
C SER A 21 -5.64 -0.78 -4.84
N LEU A 22 -5.22 -1.39 -5.97
CA LEU A 22 -5.82 -1.12 -7.27
C LEU A 22 -7.34 -1.39 -7.25
N GLY A 23 -7.79 -2.49 -6.66
CA GLY A 23 -9.21 -2.82 -6.51
C GLY A 23 -9.97 -1.76 -5.70
N HIS A 24 -9.43 -1.31 -4.58
CA HIS A 24 -10.03 -0.26 -3.76
C HIS A 24 -10.11 1.07 -4.50
N PHE A 25 -9.02 1.55 -5.09
CA PHE A 25 -9.02 2.80 -5.83
C PHE A 25 -9.88 2.75 -7.11
N THR A 26 -9.96 1.60 -7.77
CA THR A 26 -10.90 1.39 -8.89
C THR A 26 -12.34 1.49 -8.39
N HIS A 27 -12.68 0.82 -7.27
CA HIS A 27 -14.01 0.93 -6.69
C HIS A 27 -14.36 2.38 -6.31
N ASN A 28 -13.43 3.10 -5.67
CA ASN A 28 -13.59 4.52 -5.36
C ASN A 28 -13.86 5.37 -6.61
N ALA A 29 -13.13 5.10 -7.70
CA ALA A 29 -13.21 5.88 -8.93
C ALA A 29 -14.48 5.61 -9.73
N GLU A 30 -14.88 4.35 -9.89
CA GLU A 30 -16.02 3.95 -10.71
C GLU A 30 -17.36 4.11 -9.98
N PHE A 31 -17.36 3.97 -8.65
CA PHE A 31 -18.55 4.10 -7.80
C PHE A 31 -18.50 5.36 -6.93
N ILE A 32 -17.83 6.41 -7.39
CA ILE A 32 -17.60 7.65 -6.63
C ILE A 32 -18.89 8.27 -6.06
N CYS A 33 -20.01 8.16 -6.78
CA CYS A 33 -21.31 8.67 -6.35
C CYS A 33 -21.95 7.87 -5.21
N GLU A 34 -21.45 6.67 -4.91
CA GLU A 34 -21.94 5.83 -3.80
C GLU A 34 -21.21 6.12 -2.49
N TYR A 35 -20.13 6.92 -2.51
CA TYR A 35 -19.37 7.24 -1.30
C TYR A 35 -20.04 8.36 -0.50
N PRO A 36 -20.46 8.08 0.76
CA PRO A 36 -21.13 9.06 1.59
C PRO A 36 -20.21 10.22 1.98
N ASN A 37 -20.75 11.43 2.02
CA ASN A 37 -20.06 12.66 2.48
C ASN A 37 -18.77 13.02 1.71
N LEU A 38 -18.57 12.47 0.51
CA LEU A 38 -17.40 12.78 -0.31
C LEU A 38 -17.48 14.23 -0.84
N PRO A 39 -16.43 15.04 -0.71
CA PRO A 39 -16.44 16.40 -1.23
C PRO A 39 -16.63 16.43 -2.75
N ALA A 40 -17.44 17.35 -3.27
CA ALA A 40 -17.73 17.50 -4.70
C ALA A 40 -16.49 17.75 -5.59
N SER A 41 -15.35 18.11 -4.98
CA SER A 41 -14.07 18.26 -5.66
C SER A 41 -13.42 16.92 -6.05
N PHE A 42 -13.92 15.78 -5.58
CA PHE A 42 -13.39 14.47 -5.96
C PHE A 42 -13.89 14.06 -7.35
N THR A 43 -12.98 13.53 -8.17
CA THR A 43 -13.28 12.99 -9.49
C THR A 43 -12.53 11.67 -9.66
N SER A 44 -13.04 10.77 -10.51
CA SER A 44 -12.38 9.50 -10.82
C SER A 44 -10.92 9.70 -11.28
N ALA A 45 -10.66 10.74 -12.08
CA ALA A 45 -9.31 11.10 -12.51
C ALA A 45 -8.37 11.46 -11.34
N ARG A 46 -8.86 12.20 -10.33
CA ARG A 46 -8.08 12.54 -9.14
C ARG A 46 -7.81 11.32 -8.26
N ILE A 47 -8.77 10.40 -8.16
CA ILE A 47 -8.62 9.15 -7.42
C ILE A 47 -7.54 8.27 -8.07
N TYR A 48 -7.60 8.07 -9.39
CA TYR A 48 -6.54 7.34 -10.10
C TYR A 48 -5.18 8.06 -10.03
N ALA A 49 -5.14 9.40 -10.11
CA ALA A 49 -3.90 10.15 -9.94
C ALA A 49 -3.29 9.96 -8.54
N ALA A 50 -4.12 9.94 -7.49
CA ALA A 50 -3.69 9.64 -6.12
C ALA A 50 -3.13 8.22 -6.02
N TRP A 51 -3.82 7.22 -6.61
CA TRP A 51 -3.33 5.84 -6.65
C TRP A 51 -1.96 5.72 -7.32
N VAL A 52 -1.78 6.38 -8.48
CA VAL A 52 -0.50 6.39 -9.21
C VAL A 52 0.59 7.02 -8.34
N ALA A 53 0.31 8.15 -7.69
CA ALA A 53 1.26 8.82 -6.80
C ALA A 53 1.69 7.90 -5.64
N ILE A 54 0.74 7.27 -4.94
CA ILE A 54 1.00 6.36 -3.83
C ILE A 54 1.79 5.13 -4.31
N THR A 55 1.33 4.48 -5.39
CA THR A 55 1.96 3.30 -5.97
C THR A 55 3.40 3.57 -6.43
N SER A 56 3.67 4.79 -6.93
CA SER A 56 5.01 5.18 -7.36
C SER A 56 6.04 5.13 -6.22
N VAL A 57 5.62 5.41 -4.97
CA VAL A 57 6.48 5.30 -3.77
C VAL A 57 6.93 3.85 -3.59
N GLY A 58 6.00 2.90 -3.68
CA GLY A 58 6.28 1.47 -3.59
C GLY A 58 7.21 1.01 -4.72
N LEU A 59 6.89 1.37 -5.96
CA LEU A 59 7.70 1.04 -7.13
C LEU A 59 9.14 1.56 -6.98
N LEU A 60 9.30 2.81 -6.54
CA LEU A 60 10.62 3.40 -6.32
C LEU A 60 11.39 2.67 -5.22
N GLY A 61 10.71 2.26 -4.14
CA GLY A 61 11.28 1.38 -3.12
C GLY A 61 11.82 0.06 -3.68
N PHE A 62 11.04 -0.61 -4.52
CA PHE A 62 11.47 -1.84 -5.20
C PHE A 62 12.66 -1.63 -6.14
N LEU A 63 12.68 -0.51 -6.88
CA LEU A 63 13.79 -0.16 -7.77
C LEU A 63 15.09 0.07 -6.97
N LEU A 64 15.02 0.78 -5.85
CA LEU A 64 16.17 0.99 -4.96
C LEU A 64 16.70 -0.33 -4.39
N ILE A 65 15.82 -1.24 -3.96
CA ILE A 65 16.21 -2.59 -3.52
C ILE A 65 16.96 -3.33 -4.63
N ARG A 66 16.47 -3.28 -5.88
CA ARG A 66 17.15 -3.90 -7.02
C ARG A 66 18.52 -3.27 -7.31
N LYS A 67 18.65 -1.96 -7.10
CA LYS A 67 19.92 -1.22 -7.22
C LYS A 67 20.86 -1.37 -6.01
N LYS A 68 20.54 -2.27 -5.06
CA LYS A 68 21.30 -2.55 -3.82
C LYS A 68 21.21 -1.48 -2.73
N TRP A 69 20.37 -0.47 -2.89
CA TRP A 69 20.04 0.52 -1.86
C TRP A 69 18.96 -0.04 -0.93
N ILE A 70 19.29 -1.13 -0.22
CA ILE A 70 18.31 -2.00 0.40
C ILE A 70 17.54 -1.30 1.53
N ALA A 71 18.24 -0.66 2.46
CA ALA A 71 17.58 -0.03 3.61
C ALA A 71 16.64 1.11 3.17
N THR A 72 17.13 2.02 2.32
CA THR A 72 16.32 3.10 1.74
C THR A 72 15.11 2.58 0.98
N GLY A 73 15.30 1.55 0.15
CA GLY A 73 14.19 0.95 -0.58
C GLY A 73 13.15 0.29 0.33
N LEU A 74 13.57 -0.39 1.40
CA LEU A 74 12.65 -0.94 2.41
C LEU A 74 11.90 0.15 3.18
N VAL A 75 12.54 1.29 3.48
CA VAL A 75 11.85 2.45 4.09
C VAL A 75 10.75 2.97 3.17
N LEU A 76 11.00 3.08 1.87
CA LEU A 76 9.97 3.50 0.91
C LEU A 76 8.84 2.47 0.78
N VAL A 77 9.14 1.16 0.76
CA VAL A 77 8.09 0.14 0.76
C VAL A 77 7.27 0.17 2.06
N ALA A 78 7.90 0.46 3.20
CA ALA A 78 7.19 0.63 4.47
C ALA A 78 6.27 1.84 4.43
N ALA A 79 6.74 2.98 3.92
CA ALA A 79 5.91 4.17 3.72
C ALA A 79 4.72 3.88 2.78
N TYR A 80 4.96 3.20 1.67
CA TYR A 80 3.90 2.75 0.75
C TYR A 80 2.87 1.84 1.43
N ALA A 81 3.30 0.91 2.29
CA ALA A 81 2.39 0.06 3.06
C ALA A 81 1.61 0.85 4.11
N VAL A 82 2.23 1.82 4.80
CA VAL A 82 1.55 2.69 5.76
C VAL A 82 0.44 3.51 5.09
N LEU A 83 0.67 4.00 3.86
CA LEU A 83 -0.34 4.74 3.11
C LEU A 83 -1.62 3.90 2.84
N GLY A 84 -1.52 2.57 2.80
CA GLY A 84 -2.69 1.69 2.64
C GLY A 84 -3.65 1.69 3.83
N PHE A 85 -3.23 2.21 4.98
CA PHE A 85 -4.12 2.39 6.13
C PHE A 85 -5.01 3.64 5.99
N ASP A 86 -4.71 4.54 5.05
CA ASP A 86 -5.54 5.72 4.78
C ASP A 86 -6.96 5.35 4.33
N GLY A 87 -7.16 4.14 3.79
CA GLY A 87 -8.49 3.60 3.51
C GLY A 87 -9.42 3.55 4.74
N LEU A 88 -8.88 3.48 5.97
CA LEU A 88 -9.68 3.60 7.20
C LEU A 88 -10.31 4.99 7.37
N GLY A 89 -9.78 6.02 6.69
CA GLY A 89 -10.32 7.37 6.68
C GLY A 89 -11.75 7.44 6.13
N HIS A 90 -12.17 6.49 5.29
CA HIS A 90 -13.56 6.36 4.86
C HIS A 90 -14.51 6.22 6.05
N TYR A 91 -14.10 5.50 7.09
CA TYR A 91 -14.90 5.33 8.32
C TYR A 91 -14.92 6.55 9.24
N ALA A 92 -14.03 7.52 9.00
CA ALA A 92 -14.11 8.83 9.64
C ALA A 92 -15.09 9.77 8.89
N LEU A 93 -15.28 9.57 7.58
CA LEU A 93 -16.22 10.34 6.77
C LEU A 93 -17.67 9.85 6.92
N ALA A 94 -17.86 8.54 7.08
CA ALA A 94 -19.17 7.96 7.35
C ALA A 94 -19.06 6.61 8.09
N PRO A 95 -20.08 6.23 8.87
CA PRO A 95 -20.14 4.93 9.51
C PRO A 95 -20.01 3.74 8.53
N PHE A 96 -19.58 2.60 9.05
CA PHE A 96 -19.39 1.36 8.28
C PHE A 96 -20.67 0.94 7.54
N GLU A 97 -21.82 1.09 8.19
CA GLU A 97 -23.15 0.73 7.68
C GLU A 97 -23.64 1.62 6.53
N TRP A 98 -23.02 2.77 6.29
CA TRP A 98 -23.36 3.65 5.16
C TRP A 98 -22.62 3.28 3.88
N HIS A 99 -21.59 2.42 3.98
CA HIS A 99 -20.83 1.94 2.84
C HIS A 99 -21.46 0.65 2.29
N THR A 100 -21.41 0.47 0.97
CA THR A 100 -21.82 -0.80 0.37
C THR A 100 -20.93 -1.95 0.85
N ARG A 101 -21.43 -3.18 0.80
CA ARG A 101 -20.63 -4.37 1.15
C ARG A 101 -19.35 -4.47 0.33
N MET A 102 -19.39 -4.04 -0.93
CA MET A 102 -18.24 -4.06 -1.82
C MET A 102 -17.22 -2.98 -1.43
N ALA A 103 -17.65 -1.76 -1.12
CA ALA A 103 -16.76 -0.71 -0.61
C ALA A 103 -16.05 -1.16 0.68
N ASN A 104 -16.81 -1.70 1.64
CA ASN A 104 -16.24 -2.23 2.87
C ASN A 104 -15.24 -3.38 2.61
N ALA A 105 -15.54 -4.28 1.69
CA ALA A 105 -14.65 -5.38 1.34
C ALA A 105 -13.33 -4.88 0.74
N THR A 106 -13.37 -3.94 -0.22
CA THR A 106 -12.16 -3.43 -0.87
C THR A 106 -11.29 -2.61 0.08
N ILE A 107 -11.91 -1.76 0.93
CA ILE A 107 -11.21 -1.01 1.99
C ILE A 107 -10.48 -1.97 2.94
N LEU A 108 -11.19 -2.94 3.52
CA LEU A 108 -10.61 -3.85 4.51
C LEU A 108 -9.55 -4.78 3.90
N LEU A 109 -9.75 -5.25 2.66
CA LEU A 109 -8.76 -6.07 1.96
C LEU A 109 -7.46 -5.31 1.71
N GLU A 110 -7.52 -4.03 1.31
CA GLU A 110 -6.33 -3.19 1.17
C GLU A 110 -5.61 -3.04 2.52
N VAL A 111 -6.34 -2.69 3.58
CA VAL A 111 -5.76 -2.49 4.92
C VAL A 111 -5.09 -3.77 5.45
N VAL A 112 -5.73 -4.93 5.28
CA VAL A 112 -5.15 -6.22 5.69
C VAL A 112 -3.90 -6.55 4.87
N ALA A 113 -3.92 -6.35 3.55
CA ALA A 113 -2.76 -6.59 2.70
C ALA A 113 -1.61 -5.63 3.03
N ALA A 114 -1.92 -4.36 3.30
CA ALA A 114 -0.99 -3.34 3.76
C ALA A 114 -0.33 -3.73 5.08
N ALA A 115 -1.10 -4.24 6.05
CA ALA A 115 -0.58 -4.71 7.33
C ALA A 115 0.41 -5.88 7.17
N PHE A 116 0.09 -6.87 6.33
CA PHE A 116 1.00 -7.97 6.05
C PHE A 116 2.28 -7.50 5.34
N LEU A 117 2.18 -6.62 4.34
CA LEU A 117 3.34 -6.07 3.67
C LEU A 117 4.21 -5.25 4.63
N LEU A 118 3.59 -4.42 5.49
CA LEU A 118 4.30 -3.61 6.47
C LEU A 118 5.07 -4.49 7.46
N ALA A 119 4.42 -5.51 8.02
CA ALA A 119 5.07 -6.46 8.94
C ALA A 119 6.27 -7.16 8.28
N ALA A 120 6.09 -7.66 7.05
CA ALA A 120 7.17 -8.28 6.29
C ALA A 120 8.31 -7.28 6.00
N THR A 121 7.99 -6.03 5.67
CA THR A 121 8.96 -4.97 5.37
C THR A 121 9.77 -4.58 6.61
N VAL A 122 9.11 -4.37 7.75
CA VAL A 122 9.76 -4.06 9.03
C VAL A 122 10.69 -5.20 9.45
N TYR A 123 10.25 -6.45 9.30
CA TYR A 123 11.09 -7.61 9.55
C TYR A 123 12.35 -7.61 8.66
N GLN A 124 12.19 -7.40 7.34
CA GLN A 124 13.34 -7.33 6.43
C GLN A 124 14.28 -6.17 6.76
N LEU A 125 13.75 -5.01 7.14
CA LEU A 125 14.54 -3.84 7.52
C LEU A 125 15.34 -4.12 8.80
N ALA A 126 14.71 -4.70 9.83
CA ALA A 126 15.39 -5.09 11.06
C ALA A 126 16.50 -6.12 10.79
N VAL A 127 16.25 -7.12 9.93
CA VAL A 127 17.27 -8.08 9.50
C VAL A 127 18.41 -7.39 8.74
N GLN A 128 18.10 -6.41 7.90
CA GLN A 128 19.10 -5.66 7.13
C GLN A 128 20.00 -4.80 8.02
N LEU A 129 19.43 -4.13 9.03
CA LEU A 129 20.14 -3.24 9.95
C LEU A 129 21.04 -4.00 10.93
N ARG A 130 20.70 -5.24 11.28
CA ARG A 130 21.52 -6.11 12.15
C ARG A 130 22.72 -6.73 11.45
N ARG A 131 22.94 -6.46 10.16
CA ARG A 131 24.07 -7.02 9.44
C ARG A 131 25.34 -6.28 9.85
N PRO A 132 26.42 -7.01 10.19
CA PRO A 132 27.72 -6.38 10.38
C PRO A 132 28.10 -5.63 9.12
N THR A 133 28.38 -4.34 9.24
CA THR A 133 29.14 -3.62 8.23
C THR A 133 30.55 -4.20 8.29
N GLY A 134 30.85 -5.15 7.41
CA GLY A 134 32.22 -5.64 7.26
C GLY A 134 33.11 -4.46 6.87
N ILE A 135 34.05 -4.13 7.75
CA ILE A 135 35.26 -3.37 7.43
C ILE A 135 36.32 -4.41 7.07
#